data_AF-A0A0J7JWP7-F1
#
_entry.id   AF-A0A0J7JWP7-F1
#
_cell.length_a   1.000
_cell.length_b   1.000
_cell.length_c   1.000
_cell.angle_alpha   90.00
_cell.angle_beta   90.00
_cell.angle_gamma   90.00
#
_symmetry.space_group_name_H-M   'P 1'
#
loop_
_entity.id
_entity.type
_entity.pdbx_description
1 polymer ?
#
loop_
_entity_poly.entity_id
_entity_poly.type
_entity_poly.pdbx_seq_one_letter_code
_entity_poly.pdbx_strand_id
1 'polypeptide(L)'
;MCNYEANIWSEPTEPETLDINKAAVAGTVTVGIGYAQLEELCAAINVPSMENMKIAGEVEKQLAIEKNEVINGIPYITVLADGSWMKRSYGNAYDSLSGIGAIIGYRTGKILFVGVRNQFCTLCDVAERKGVHPRGHKCYKNFDRNSSSTSMESDAIAEEAKSCG
;
A
#
# COMPACT_ATOMS: atom_id res chain seq x y z
N MET A 1 20.39 22.88 -43.75
CA MET A 1 20.96 22.60 -42.42
C MET A 1 20.20 23.43 -41.41
N CYS A 2 19.31 22.82 -40.64
CA CYS A 2 18.61 23.51 -39.54
C CYS A 2 19.45 23.32 -38.27
N ASN A 3 19.94 24.43 -37.71
CA ASN A 3 20.65 24.47 -36.44
C ASN A 3 19.66 24.29 -35.28
N TYR A 4 19.08 23.10 -35.17
CA TYR A 4 18.25 22.75 -34.03
C TYR A 4 19.10 22.04 -32.98
N GLU A 5 19.38 22.75 -31.90
CA GLU A 5 20.00 22.19 -30.70
C GLU A 5 18.90 21.86 -29.70
N ALA A 6 18.81 20.59 -29.29
CA ALA A 6 17.96 20.16 -28.20
C ALA A 6 18.83 19.52 -27.11
N ASN A 7 18.63 19.98 -25.88
CA ASN A 7 19.33 19.47 -24.71
C ASN A 7 18.53 18.31 -24.11
N ILE A 8 19.14 17.12 -24.10
CA ILE A 8 18.60 15.93 -23.46
C ILE A 8 19.32 15.79 -22.12
N TRP A 9 18.57 15.79 -21.03
CA TRP A 9 19.10 15.63 -19.68
C TRP A 9 18.89 14.20 -19.22
N SER A 10 19.89 13.62 -18.53
CA SER A 10 19.79 12.28 -17.95
C SER A 10 18.87 12.22 -16.72
N GLU A 11 18.56 13.38 -16.14
CA GLU A 11 17.73 13.54 -14.96
C GLU A 11 16.71 14.67 -15.20
N PRO A 12 15.51 14.60 -14.58
CA PRO A 12 14.53 15.69 -14.65
C PRO A 12 15.14 17.02 -14.21
N THR A 13 14.94 18.07 -14.99
CA THR A 13 15.47 19.42 -14.69
C THR A 13 14.77 20.10 -13.51
N GLU A 14 13.63 19.58 -13.08
CA GLU A 14 13.00 19.94 -11.82
C GLU A 14 13.00 18.74 -10.88
N PRO A 15 13.45 18.88 -9.62
CA PRO A 15 13.41 17.80 -8.65
C PRO A 15 11.94 17.46 -8.38
N GLU A 16 11.51 16.29 -8.83
CA GLU A 16 10.20 15.75 -8.50
C GLU A 16 10.23 15.36 -7.02
N THR A 17 9.95 16.34 -6.15
CA THR A 17 9.90 16.12 -4.71
C THR A 17 8.68 15.27 -4.39
N LEU A 18 8.91 13.99 -4.12
CA LEU A 18 7.89 13.09 -3.59
C LEU A 18 7.36 13.68 -2.28
N ASP A 19 6.04 13.88 -2.20
CA ASP A 19 5.45 14.32 -0.94
C ASP A 19 5.75 13.30 0.16
N ILE A 20 5.84 13.78 1.40
CA ILE A 20 6.31 12.97 2.54
C ILE A 20 5.50 11.67 2.73
N ASN A 21 4.22 11.65 2.35
CA ASN A 21 3.37 10.46 2.45
C ASN A 21 3.75 9.45 1.37
N LYS A 22 4.00 9.90 0.13
CA LYS A 22 4.52 9.05 -0.95
C LYS A 22 5.91 8.54 -0.63
N ALA A 23 6.78 9.40 -0.12
CA ALA A 23 8.14 9.03 0.27
C ALA A 23 8.14 8.00 1.41
N ALA A 24 7.27 8.16 2.42
CA ALA A 24 7.14 7.22 3.52
C ALA A 24 6.65 5.84 3.04
N VAL A 25 5.65 5.80 2.15
CA VAL A 25 5.14 4.52 1.61
C VAL A 25 6.12 3.88 0.64
N ALA A 26 6.73 4.65 -0.28
CA ALA A 26 7.77 4.14 -1.17
C ALA A 26 8.99 3.62 -0.40
N GLY A 27 9.42 4.34 0.64
CA GLY A 27 10.47 3.89 1.56
C GLY A 27 10.07 2.62 2.30
N THR A 28 8.80 2.50 2.70
CA THR A 28 8.28 1.30 3.37
C THR A 28 8.34 0.07 2.46
N VAL A 29 7.88 0.22 1.23
CA VAL A 29 7.93 -0.81 0.19
C VAL A 29 9.38 -1.20 -0.12
N THR A 30 10.28 -0.22 -0.23
CA THR A 30 11.70 -0.44 -0.57
C THR A 30 12.47 -1.11 0.57
N VAL A 31 12.25 -0.68 1.80
CA VAL A 31 12.96 -1.18 3.00
C VAL A 31 12.34 -2.50 3.48
N GLY A 32 11.16 -2.86 2.99
CA GLY A 32 10.49 -4.11 3.33
C GLY A 32 9.99 -4.12 4.77
N ILE A 33 9.48 -2.99 5.25
CA ILE A 33 8.86 -2.89 6.58
C ILE A 33 7.35 -3.21 6.51
N GLY A 34 6.83 -3.91 7.52
CA GLY A 34 5.42 -4.31 7.58
C GLY A 34 4.48 -3.22 8.16
N TYR A 35 3.17 -3.49 8.21
CA TYR A 35 2.16 -2.52 8.67
C TYR A 35 2.49 -1.87 10.01
N ALA A 36 2.85 -2.67 11.02
CA ALA A 36 3.15 -2.15 12.36
C ALA A 36 4.33 -1.17 12.34
N GLN A 37 5.33 -1.43 11.48
CA GLN A 37 6.50 -0.57 11.34
C GLN A 37 6.19 0.68 10.49
N LEU A 38 5.30 0.58 9.50
CA LEU A 38 4.79 1.73 8.77
C LEU A 38 3.94 2.62 9.69
N GLU A 39 3.05 2.02 10.49
CA GLU A 39 2.20 2.73 11.45
C GLU A 39 3.07 3.43 12.51
N GLU A 40 4.07 2.73 13.07
CA GLU A 40 5.04 3.33 13.99
C GLU A 40 5.88 4.41 13.33
N LEU A 41 6.35 4.21 12.09
CA LEU A 41 7.11 5.21 11.35
C LEU A 41 6.27 6.46 11.09
N CYS A 42 5.05 6.31 10.56
CA CYS A 42 4.11 7.40 10.30
C CYS A 42 3.75 8.15 11.60
N ALA A 43 3.53 7.43 12.70
CA ALA A 43 3.31 8.02 14.02
C ALA A 43 4.55 8.78 14.51
N ALA A 44 5.75 8.22 14.34
CA ALA A 44 7.01 8.84 14.75
C ALA A 44 7.35 10.10 13.95
N ILE A 45 7.00 10.15 12.66
CA ILE A 45 7.21 11.33 11.79
C ILE A 45 6.00 12.27 11.75
N ASN A 46 4.97 12.04 12.59
CA ASN A 46 3.73 12.81 12.65
C ASN A 46 3.05 13.00 11.28
N VAL A 47 3.09 11.96 10.45
CA VAL A 47 2.38 11.92 9.18
C VAL A 47 0.99 11.32 9.45
N PRO A 48 -0.12 12.09 9.26
CA PRO A 48 -1.47 11.56 9.40
C PRO A 48 -1.74 10.66 8.19
N SER A 49 -1.44 9.38 8.25
CA SER A 49 -1.52 8.53 7.05
C SER A 49 -2.98 8.20 6.70
N MET A 50 -3.79 7.76 7.66
CA MET A 50 -5.14 7.23 7.39
C MET A 50 -6.21 8.29 7.17
N GLU A 51 -6.16 9.41 7.89
CA GLU A 51 -7.17 10.49 7.73
C GLU A 51 -6.94 11.29 6.44
N ASN A 52 -5.67 11.50 6.06
CA ASN A 52 -5.32 12.11 4.78
C ASN A 52 -5.68 11.22 3.58
N MET A 53 -5.62 9.89 3.73
CA MET A 53 -6.08 8.96 2.69
C MET A 53 -7.58 9.11 2.41
N LYS A 54 -8.42 9.24 3.44
CA LYS A 54 -9.86 9.50 3.27
C LYS A 54 -10.14 10.83 2.59
N ILE A 55 -9.43 11.88 3.00
CA ILE A 55 -9.55 13.20 2.37
C ILE A 55 -9.12 13.13 0.90
N ALA A 56 -8.02 12.44 0.60
CA ALA A 56 -7.57 12.21 -0.78
C ALA A 56 -8.61 11.45 -1.62
N GLY A 57 -9.28 10.46 -1.03
CA GLY A 57 -10.39 9.72 -1.64
C GLY A 57 -11.56 10.63 -1.98
N GLU A 58 -11.99 11.49 -1.05
CA GLU A 58 -13.10 12.43 -1.30
C GLU A 58 -12.75 13.46 -2.38
N VAL A 59 -11.49 13.92 -2.43
CA VAL A 59 -11.01 14.84 -3.48
C VAL A 59 -11.05 14.16 -4.86
N GLU A 60 -10.56 12.92 -5.00
CA GLU A 60 -10.67 12.17 -6.26
C GLU A 60 -12.12 11.95 -6.70
N LYS A 61 -12.99 11.59 -5.74
CA LYS A 61 -14.42 11.42 -5.97
C LYS A 61 -15.07 12.71 -6.45
N GLN A 62 -14.75 13.85 -5.84
CA GLN A 62 -15.27 15.15 -6.24
C GLN A 62 -14.83 15.50 -7.68
N LEU A 63 -13.56 15.23 -8.03
CA LEU A 63 -13.05 15.41 -9.39
C LEU A 63 -13.76 14.50 -10.42
N ALA A 64 -14.11 13.27 -10.03
CA ALA A 64 -14.89 12.37 -10.90
C ALA A 64 -16.32 12.89 -11.14
N ILE A 65 -16.97 13.41 -10.10
CA ILE A 65 -18.29 14.05 -10.22
C ILE A 65 -18.24 15.28 -11.13
N GLU A 66 -17.24 16.16 -10.96
CA GLU A 66 -17.06 17.36 -11.78
C GLU A 66 -16.86 17.05 -13.27
N LYS A 67 -16.25 15.91 -13.58
CA LYS A 67 -16.05 15.43 -14.95
C LYS A 67 -17.18 14.56 -15.49
N ASN A 68 -18.27 14.41 -14.71
CA ASN A 68 -19.43 13.60 -15.06
C ASN A 68 -19.07 12.11 -15.31
N GLU A 69 -18.07 11.59 -14.61
CA GLU A 69 -17.64 10.19 -14.63
C GLU A 69 -18.46 9.38 -13.62
N VAL A 70 -19.74 9.23 -13.93
CA VAL A 70 -20.72 8.64 -13.03
C VAL A 70 -21.47 7.54 -13.77
N ILE A 71 -21.52 6.35 -13.17
CA ILE A 71 -22.31 5.21 -13.67
C ILE A 71 -23.41 4.94 -12.64
N ASN A 72 -24.67 5.03 -13.03
CA ASN A 72 -25.84 4.81 -12.16
C ASN A 72 -25.85 5.66 -10.86
N GLY A 73 -25.35 6.91 -10.92
CA GLY A 73 -25.26 7.79 -9.76
C GLY A 73 -24.03 7.52 -8.86
N ILE A 74 -23.20 6.54 -9.20
CA ILE A 74 -21.97 6.21 -8.48
C ILE A 74 -20.77 6.77 -9.27
N PRO A 75 -19.98 7.68 -8.69
CA PRO A 75 -18.76 8.16 -9.32
C PRO A 75 -17.74 7.03 -9.39
N TYR A 76 -17.09 6.86 -10.54
CA TYR A 76 -15.99 5.93 -10.68
C TYR A 76 -14.67 6.71 -10.76
N ILE A 77 -13.71 6.32 -9.93
CA ILE A 77 -12.39 6.95 -9.87
C ILE A 77 -11.37 6.05 -10.57
N THR A 78 -10.54 6.64 -11.43
CA THR A 78 -9.39 5.93 -12.00
C THR A 78 -8.27 5.90 -10.98
N VAL A 79 -7.72 4.72 -10.73
CA VAL A 79 -6.66 4.51 -9.74
C VAL A 79 -5.51 3.71 -10.34
N LEU A 80 -4.32 3.91 -9.78
CA LEU A 80 -3.16 3.05 -9.95
C LEU A 80 -3.12 2.14 -8.73
N ALA A 81 -3.08 0.83 -8.95
CA ALA A 81 -2.89 -0.14 -7.88
C ALA A 81 -1.49 -0.74 -8.01
N ASP A 82 -0.78 -0.82 -6.89
CA ASP A 82 0.53 -1.45 -6.82
C ASP A 82 0.66 -2.20 -5.49
N GLY A 83 1.52 -3.21 -5.47
CA GLY A 83 1.73 -4.05 -4.31
C GLY A 83 3.13 -4.63 -4.25
N SER A 84 3.56 -4.96 -3.05
CA SER A 84 4.84 -5.60 -2.82
C SER A 84 4.70 -6.75 -1.83
N TRP A 85 5.50 -7.78 -2.05
CA TRP A 85 5.55 -8.97 -1.22
C TRP A 85 7.00 -9.23 -0.80
N MET A 86 7.25 -9.23 0.51
CA MET A 86 8.62 -9.33 1.00
C MET A 86 9.10 -10.78 1.01
N LYS A 87 9.89 -11.17 0.01
CA LYS A 87 10.57 -12.49 0.01
C LYS A 87 11.64 -12.54 1.11
N ARG A 88 11.57 -13.57 1.97
CA ARG A 88 12.70 -13.94 2.84
C ARG A 88 13.79 -14.62 2.00
N SER A 89 15.05 -14.28 2.25
CA SER A 89 16.22 -14.80 1.52
C SER A 89 16.89 -16.04 2.16
N TYR A 90 16.39 -16.56 3.28
CA TYR A 90 16.96 -17.72 3.97
C TYR A 90 16.12 -19.00 3.75
N GLY A 91 16.61 -19.87 2.85
CA GLY A 91 16.15 -21.25 2.68
C GLY A 91 14.99 -21.44 1.68
N ASN A 92 14.95 -22.64 1.09
CA ASN A 92 14.20 -23.14 -0.08
C ASN A 92 12.67 -22.89 -0.20
N ALA A 93 12.05 -22.02 0.61
CA ALA A 93 10.65 -21.62 0.49
C ALA A 93 10.56 -20.13 0.14
N TYR A 94 10.12 -19.83 -1.08
CA TYR A 94 10.19 -18.51 -1.73
C TYR A 94 8.94 -17.64 -1.47
N ASP A 95 8.30 -17.79 -0.31
CA ASP A 95 6.98 -17.21 -0.04
C ASP A 95 7.08 -16.10 1.00
N SER A 96 6.46 -14.95 0.73
CA SER A 96 6.46 -13.83 1.67
C SER A 96 5.39 -14.02 2.74
N LEU A 97 5.79 -13.88 4.01
CA LEU A 97 4.86 -13.94 5.14
C LEU A 97 4.01 -12.67 5.30
N SER A 98 4.33 -11.62 4.55
CA SER A 98 3.60 -10.36 4.53
C SER A 98 3.60 -9.75 3.14
N GLY A 99 2.49 -9.09 2.81
CA GLY A 99 2.30 -8.34 1.58
C GLY A 99 1.58 -7.03 1.84
N ILE A 100 1.87 -6.03 1.02
CA ILE A 100 1.24 -4.71 1.03
C ILE A 100 0.60 -4.46 -0.33
N GLY A 101 -0.61 -3.94 -0.34
CA GLY A 101 -1.26 -3.38 -1.52
C GLY A 101 -1.61 -1.92 -1.27
N ALA A 102 -1.37 -1.06 -2.24
CA ALA A 102 -1.68 0.36 -2.19
C ALA A 102 -2.53 0.76 -3.40
N ILE A 103 -3.46 1.67 -3.17
CA ILE A 103 -4.27 2.31 -4.22
C ILE A 103 -3.91 3.78 -4.23
N ILE A 104 -3.58 4.30 -5.41
CA ILE A 104 -3.16 5.68 -5.64
C ILE A 104 -4.15 6.31 -6.64
N GLY A 105 -4.67 7.48 -6.31
CA GLY A 105 -5.55 8.24 -7.19
C GLY A 105 -4.79 8.67 -8.44
N TYR A 106 -5.34 8.39 -9.62
CA TYR A 106 -4.64 8.67 -10.88
C TYR A 106 -4.42 10.18 -11.11
N ARG A 107 -5.30 11.03 -10.60
CA ARG A 107 -5.27 12.48 -10.89
C ARG A 107 -4.50 13.26 -9.85
N THR A 108 -4.80 12.98 -8.59
CA THR A 108 -4.15 13.61 -7.43
C THR A 108 -2.76 13.02 -7.21
N GLY A 109 -2.54 11.79 -7.69
CA GLY A 109 -1.37 10.99 -7.39
C GLY A 109 -1.29 10.61 -5.90
N LYS A 110 -2.32 10.87 -5.10
CA LYS A 110 -2.29 10.66 -3.65
C LYS A 110 -2.69 9.23 -3.32
N ILE A 111 -2.13 8.72 -2.24
CA ILE A 111 -2.49 7.39 -1.73
C ILE A 111 -3.91 7.50 -1.18
N LEU A 112 -4.79 6.62 -1.66
CA LEU A 112 -6.20 6.53 -1.25
C LEU A 112 -6.38 5.41 -0.23
N PHE A 113 -5.59 4.34 -0.35
CA PHE A 113 -5.68 3.18 0.52
C PHE A 113 -4.36 2.42 0.60
N VAL A 114 -4.10 1.82 1.77
CA VAL A 114 -3.02 0.86 2.00
C VAL A 114 -3.57 -0.32 2.79
N GLY A 115 -3.60 -1.50 2.16
CA GLY A 115 -3.96 -2.76 2.79
C GLY A 115 -2.71 -3.59 3.06
N VAL A 116 -2.61 -4.16 4.25
CA VAL A 116 -1.52 -5.08 4.59
C VAL A 116 -2.07 -6.44 4.95
N ARG A 117 -1.42 -7.47 4.43
CA ARG A 117 -1.67 -8.88 4.73
C ARG A 117 -0.47 -9.50 5.40
N ASN A 118 -0.73 -10.30 6.42
CA ASN A 118 0.29 -10.94 7.21
C ASN A 118 -0.18 -12.34 7.63
N GLN A 119 0.63 -13.35 7.27
CA GLN A 119 0.45 -14.76 7.61
C GLN A 119 1.10 -15.12 8.95
N PHE A 120 1.95 -14.26 9.48
CA PHE A 120 2.81 -14.57 10.60
C PHE A 120 2.60 -13.65 11.80
N CYS A 121 2.41 -14.28 12.94
CA CYS A 121 2.53 -13.62 14.24
C CYS A 121 3.43 -14.48 15.13
N THR A 122 4.52 -13.90 15.64
CA THR A 122 5.48 -14.61 16.49
C THR A 122 4.83 -15.20 17.73
N LEU A 123 3.90 -14.47 18.36
CA LEU A 123 3.23 -14.95 19.57
C LEU A 123 2.30 -16.13 19.28
N CYS A 124 1.58 -16.10 18.15
CA CYS A 124 0.77 -17.23 17.70
C CYS A 124 1.64 -18.43 17.31
N ASP A 125 2.70 -18.23 16.53
CA ASP A 125 3.56 -19.32 16.04
C ASP A 125 4.31 -20.01 17.20
N VAL A 126 4.77 -19.25 18.19
CA VAL A 126 5.39 -19.82 19.41
C VAL A 126 4.38 -20.58 20.25
N ALA A 127 3.13 -20.09 20.35
CA ALA A 127 2.08 -20.75 21.11
C ALA A 127 1.65 -22.08 20.46
N GLU A 128 1.50 -22.07 19.13
CA GLU A 128 1.20 -23.25 18.31
C GLU A 128 2.28 -24.33 18.45
N ARG A 129 3.56 -23.96 18.34
CA ARG A 129 4.70 -24.90 18.55
C ARG A 129 4.73 -25.52 19.94
N LYS A 130 4.21 -24.81 20.94
CA LYS A 130 4.15 -25.27 22.33
C LYS A 130 2.84 -26.00 22.65
N GLY A 131 1.89 -26.06 21.73
CA GLY A 131 0.56 -26.63 21.96
C GLY A 131 -0.25 -25.86 23.02
N VAL A 132 0.04 -24.57 23.21
CA VAL A 132 -0.64 -23.71 24.19
C VAL A 132 -1.43 -22.61 23.51
N HIS A 133 -2.43 -22.07 24.20
CA HIS A 133 -3.14 -20.90 23.71
C HIS A 133 -2.23 -19.65 23.77
N PRO A 134 -2.19 -18.81 22.72
CA PRO A 134 -1.41 -17.58 22.75
C PRO A 134 -1.87 -16.66 23.88
N ARG A 135 -0.92 -16.01 24.54
CA ARG A 135 -1.21 -14.94 25.49
C ARG A 135 -1.94 -13.80 24.77
N GLY A 136 -2.81 -13.07 25.47
CA GLY A 136 -3.52 -11.92 24.90
C GLY A 136 -2.56 -10.89 24.32
N HIS A 137 -2.73 -10.56 23.04
CA HIS A 137 -1.89 -9.61 22.31
C HIS A 137 -2.66 -9.02 21.12
N LYS A 138 -2.16 -7.90 20.58
CA LYS A 138 -2.64 -7.36 19.30
C LYS A 138 -2.07 -8.23 18.18
N CYS A 139 -2.91 -9.13 17.66
CA CYS A 139 -2.54 -10.03 16.59
C CYS A 139 -2.71 -9.34 15.25
N TYR A 140 -1.62 -9.25 14.48
CA TYR A 140 -1.63 -8.69 13.12
C TYR A 140 -1.72 -9.77 12.04
N LYS A 141 -1.87 -11.05 12.41
CA LYS A 141 -2.09 -12.14 11.46
C LYS A 141 -3.52 -12.03 10.92
N ASN A 142 -3.66 -11.71 9.64
CA ASN A 142 -4.93 -11.49 8.96
C ASN A 142 -5.03 -12.20 7.60
N PHE A 143 -4.06 -13.06 7.28
CA PHE A 143 -4.04 -13.84 6.04
C PHE A 143 -3.69 -15.31 6.32
N ASP A 144 -4.28 -16.23 5.56
CA ASP A 144 -4.03 -17.67 5.77
C ASP A 144 -2.62 -18.06 5.32
N ARG A 145 -1.92 -18.84 6.15
CA ARG A 145 -0.53 -19.29 5.95
C ARG A 145 -0.38 -20.22 4.74
N ASN A 146 -1.47 -20.88 4.34
CA ASN A 146 -1.48 -21.77 3.19
C ASN A 146 -1.80 -21.06 1.86
N SER A 147 -2.17 -19.77 1.93
CA SER A 147 -2.43 -18.98 0.73
C SER A 147 -1.13 -18.48 0.09
N SER A 148 -1.12 -18.33 -1.23
CA SER A 148 0.03 -17.78 -1.95
C SER A 148 0.30 -16.32 -1.56
N SER A 149 1.58 -15.96 -1.42
CA SER A 149 2.00 -14.58 -1.19
C SER A 149 1.46 -13.60 -2.25
N THR A 150 1.38 -14.02 -3.51
CA THR A 150 0.89 -13.17 -4.61
C THR A 150 -0.60 -12.82 -4.42
N SER A 151 -1.37 -13.69 -3.77
CA SER A 151 -2.80 -13.44 -3.54
C SER A 151 -3.06 -12.35 -2.48
N MET A 152 -2.06 -11.99 -1.67
CA MET A 152 -2.18 -10.94 -0.65
C MET A 152 -2.43 -9.56 -1.25
N GLU A 153 -1.80 -9.27 -2.38
CA GLU A 153 -1.95 -8.00 -3.08
C GLU A 153 -3.38 -7.86 -3.61
N SER A 154 -3.83 -8.85 -4.38
CA SER A 154 -5.18 -8.84 -4.94
C SER A 154 -6.25 -8.82 -3.84
N ASP A 155 -6.02 -9.52 -2.73
CA ASP A 155 -6.94 -9.52 -1.59
C ASP A 155 -6.96 -8.17 -0.85
N ALA A 156 -5.80 -7.52 -0.67
CA ALA A 156 -5.72 -6.17 -0.10
C ALA A 156 -6.46 -5.15 -0.97
N ILE A 157 -6.30 -5.20 -2.29
CA ILE A 157 -7.00 -4.29 -3.21
C ILE A 157 -8.50 -4.60 -3.25
N ALA A 158 -8.89 -5.89 -3.21
CA ALA A 158 -10.28 -6.30 -3.21
C ALA A 158 -11.04 -5.93 -1.92
N GLU A 159 -10.35 -5.77 -0.79
CA GLU A 159 -10.94 -5.27 0.45
C GLU A 159 -11.51 -3.86 0.26
N GLU A 160 -10.73 -2.96 -0.35
CA GLU A 160 -11.17 -1.58 -0.57
C GLU A 160 -12.24 -1.48 -1.66
N ALA A 161 -12.16 -2.31 -2.70
CA ALA A 161 -13.23 -2.37 -3.70
C ALA A 161 -14.60 -2.73 -3.10
N LYS A 162 -14.62 -3.47 -1.98
CA LYS A 162 -15.85 -3.82 -1.25
C LYS A 162 -16.29 -2.75 -0.25
N SER A 163 -15.37 -1.91 0.24
CA SER A 163 -15.67 -0.86 1.23
C SER A 163 -16.36 0.36 0.59
N CYS A 164 -16.17 0.55 -0.72
CA CYS A 164 -16.76 1.63 -1.53
C CYS A 164 -18.17 1.31 -2.08
N GLY A 165 -18.80 0.20 -1.66
CA GLY A 165 -20.16 -0.23 -2.05
C GLY A 165 -21.28 0.30 -1.16
#